data_AF-A0A2R6ILD7-F1
#
_entry.id   AF-A0A2R6ILD7-F1
#
_cell.length_a   1.000
_cell.length_b   1.000
_cell.length_c   1.000
_cell.angle_alpha   90.00
_cell.angle_beta   90.00
_cell.angle_gamma   90.00
#
_symmetry.space_group_name_H-M   'P 1'
#
loop_
_entity.id
_entity.type
_entity.pdbx_description
1 polymer ?
#
loop_
_entity_poly.entity_id
_entity_poly.type
_entity_poly.pdbx_seq_one_letter_code
_entity_poly.pdbx_strand_id
1 'polypeptide(L)'
;MFDPTAFLALVAPHGVLELPTIAVAGGLGLHLGAVGWRGLCGRTDAATVAGELERAAYVLVGVGVLLVVAAAVEAFLTPRVAAAVLGG
;
A
#
# COMPACT_ATOMS: atom_id res chain seq x y z
N MET A 1 -20.33 16.78 13.47
CA MET A 1 -19.25 17.75 13.13
C MET A 1 -17.98 16.93 13.01
N PHE A 2 -17.32 16.95 11.86
CA PHE A 2 -16.04 16.28 11.68
C PHE A 2 -14.98 17.07 12.48
N ASP A 3 -14.20 16.39 13.32
CA ASP A 3 -13.02 17.00 13.96
C ASP A 3 -11.77 16.59 13.17
N PRO A 4 -11.19 17.51 12.38
CA PRO A 4 -9.98 17.23 11.61
C PRO A 4 -8.80 16.83 12.49
N THR A 5 -8.77 17.31 13.73
CA THR A 5 -7.67 17.07 14.67
C THR A 5 -7.68 15.64 15.16
N ALA A 6 -8.83 15.14 15.64
CA ALA A 6 -9.01 13.74 15.98
C ALA A 6 -8.77 12.82 14.79
N PHE A 7 -9.24 13.19 13.59
CA PHE A 7 -8.98 12.40 12.39
C PHE A 7 -7.48 12.29 12.09
N LEU A 8 -6.76 13.42 12.06
CA LEU A 8 -5.31 13.43 11.80
C LEU A 8 -4.53 12.67 12.88
N ALA A 9 -4.88 12.82 14.16
CA ALA A 9 -4.21 12.13 15.25
C ALA A 9 -4.37 10.61 15.18
N LEU A 10 -5.52 10.14 14.67
CA LEU A 10 -5.79 8.71 14.48
C LEU A 10 -5.21 8.18 13.16
N VAL A 11 -5.17 8.96 12.08
CA VAL A 11 -4.82 8.45 10.74
C VAL A 11 -3.39 8.75 10.33
N ALA A 12 -2.88 9.96 10.61
CA ALA A 12 -1.57 10.39 10.11
C ALA A 12 -0.39 9.47 10.49
N PRO A 13 -0.30 8.91 11.72
CA PRO A 13 0.86 8.12 12.12
C PRO A 13 1.10 6.89 11.24
N HIS A 14 0.05 6.11 10.94
CA HIS A 14 0.16 4.91 10.10
C HIS A 14 -0.15 5.20 8.62
N GLY A 15 -1.05 6.15 8.34
CA GLY A 15 -1.50 6.51 7.00
C GLY A 15 -0.39 7.03 6.09
N VAL A 16 0.67 7.63 6.66
CA VAL A 16 1.85 8.06 5.88
C VAL A 16 2.57 6.89 5.20
N LEU A 17 2.49 5.69 5.76
CA LEU A 17 3.04 4.47 5.18
C LEU A 17 2.00 3.73 4.33
N GLU A 18 0.77 3.65 4.82
CA GLU A 18 -0.30 2.87 4.19
C GLU A 18 -0.69 3.44 2.81
N LEU A 19 -0.94 4.75 2.71
CA LEU A 19 -1.42 5.38 1.47
C LEU A 19 -0.47 5.21 0.28
N PRO A 20 0.85 5.52 0.37
CA PRO A 20 1.76 5.27 -0.74
C PRO A 20 1.90 3.77 -1.04
N THR A 21 1.82 2.91 -0.02
CA THR A 21 1.89 1.46 -0.21
C THR A 21 0.71 0.93 -1.02
N ILE A 22 -0.51 1.39 -0.71
CA ILE A 22 -1.72 1.07 -1.48
C ILE A 22 -1.63 1.63 -2.90
N ALA A 23 -1.13 2.84 -3.08
CA ALA A 23 -0.96 3.44 -4.41
C ALA A 23 0.01 2.61 -5.29
N VAL A 24 1.12 2.15 -4.72
CA VAL A 24 2.08 1.25 -5.40
C VAL A 24 1.43 -0.08 -5.75
N ALA A 25 0.72 -0.71 -4.82
CA ALA A 25 0.03 -1.97 -5.06
C ALA A 25 -1.05 -1.85 -6.15
N GLY A 26 -1.83 -0.77 -6.12
CA GLY A 26 -2.84 -0.45 -7.13
C GLY A 26 -2.22 -0.22 -8.51
N GLY A 27 -1.15 0.57 -8.59
CA GLY A 27 -0.40 0.79 -9.82
C GLY A 27 0.20 -0.49 -10.40
N LEU A 28 0.73 -1.37 -9.55
CA LEU A 28 1.23 -2.69 -9.95
C LEU A 28 0.13 -3.58 -10.52
N GLY A 29 -1.05 -3.59 -9.90
CA GLY A 29 -2.21 -4.33 -10.40
C GLY A 29 -2.67 -3.85 -11.79
N LEU A 30 -2.74 -2.53 -12.01
CA LEU A 30 -3.07 -1.95 -13.31
C LEU A 30 -2.03 -2.31 -14.39
N HIS A 31 -0.73 -2.24 -14.03
CA HIS A 31 0.37 -2.63 -14.92
C HIS A 31 0.27 -4.10 -15.32
N LEU A 32 0.08 -5.01 -14.36
CA LEU A 32 -0.10 -6.43 -14.65
C LEU A 32 -1.34 -6.70 -15.49
N GLY A 33 -2.45 -5.99 -15.25
CA GLY A 33 -3.65 -6.07 -16.09
C GLY A 33 -3.34 -5.71 -17.54
N ALA A 34 -2.57 -4.65 -17.77
CA ALA A 34 -2.14 -4.25 -19.12
C ALA A 34 -1.17 -5.27 -19.76
N VAL A 35 -0.21 -5.81 -19.01
CA VAL A 35 0.71 -6.86 -19.48
C VAL A 35 -0.07 -8.12 -19.87
N GLY A 36 -0.96 -8.59 -18.99
CA GLY A 36 -1.81 -9.76 -19.24
C GLY A 36 -2.71 -9.58 -20.44
N TRP A 37 -3.34 -8.41 -20.59
CA TRP A 37 -4.14 -8.09 -21.78
C TRP A 37 -3.33 -8.16 -23.07
N ARG A 38 -2.12 -7.59 -23.09
CA ARG A 38 -1.23 -7.71 -24.26
C ARG A 38 -0.87 -9.16 -24.55
N GLY A 39 -0.67 -9.99 -23.52
CA GLY A 39 -0.37 -11.41 -23.67
C GLY A 39 -1.53 -12.16 -24.31
N LEU A 40 -2.76 -11.91 -23.85
CA LEU A 40 -3.98 -12.50 -24.41
C LEU A 40 -4.22 -12.07 -25.86
N CYS A 41 -3.85 -10.84 -26.24
CA CYS A 41 -3.92 -10.37 -27.63
C CYS A 41 -2.74 -10.84 -28.50
N GLY A 42 -1.83 -11.68 -28.00
CA GLY A 42 -0.64 -12.12 -28.75
C GLY A 42 0.39 -11.01 -29.03
N ARG A 43 0.32 -9.90 -28.30
CA ARG A 43 1.20 -8.72 -28.46
C ARG A 43 2.45 -8.77 -27.57
N THR A 44 2.58 -9.80 -26.74
CA THR A 44 3.77 -10.12 -25.94
C THR A 44 3.83 -11.63 -25.73
N ASP A 45 5.01 -12.15 -25.42
CA ASP A 45 5.23 -13.59 -25.22
C ASP A 45 5.04 -14.02 -23.76
N ALA A 46 4.92 -15.33 -23.55
CA ALA A 46 4.71 -15.90 -22.22
C ALA A 46 5.90 -15.63 -21.28
N ALA A 47 7.12 -15.57 -21.81
CA ALA A 47 8.32 -15.29 -21.03
C ALA A 47 8.30 -13.87 -20.43
N THR A 48 7.89 -12.87 -21.21
CA THR A 48 7.73 -11.49 -20.73
C THR A 48 6.65 -11.40 -19.65
N VAL A 49 5.50 -12.04 -19.86
CA VAL A 49 4.42 -12.07 -18.86
C VAL A 49 4.90 -12.70 -17.55
N ALA A 50 5.60 -13.83 -17.62
CA ALA A 50 6.15 -14.51 -16.46
C ALA A 50 7.16 -13.65 -15.69
N GLY A 51 8.06 -12.95 -16.40
CA GLY A 51 9.02 -12.02 -15.79
C GLY A 51 8.36 -10.84 -15.07
N GLU A 52 7.28 -10.29 -15.64
CA GLU A 52 6.52 -9.21 -14.99
C GLU A 52 5.76 -9.72 -13.75
N LEU A 53 5.23 -10.95 -13.78
CA LEU A 53 4.61 -11.59 -12.62
C LEU A 53 5.63 -11.83 -11.49
N GLU A 54 6.83 -12.31 -11.83
CA GLU A 54 7.91 -12.50 -10.86
C GLU A 54 8.32 -11.17 -10.23
N ARG A 55 8.54 -10.13 -11.04
CA ARG A 55 8.82 -8.78 -10.56
C ARG A 55 7.71 -8.27 -9.64
N ALA A 56 6.46 -8.48 -10.01
CA ALA A 56 5.34 -8.09 -9.18
C ALA A 56 5.30 -8.83 -7.84
N ALA A 57 5.65 -10.12 -7.80
CA ALA A 57 5.76 -10.87 -6.56
C ALA A 57 6.78 -10.22 -5.60
N TYR A 58 7.96 -9.83 -6.09
CA TYR A 58 8.95 -9.13 -5.27
C TYR A 58 8.44 -7.78 -4.75
N VAL A 59 7.75 -7.01 -5.60
CA VAL A 59 7.15 -5.73 -5.18
C VAL A 59 6.07 -5.97 -4.11
N LEU A 60 5.25 -7.01 -4.25
CA LEU A 60 4.22 -7.37 -3.28
C LEU A 60 4.80 -7.80 -1.93
N VAL A 61 5.96 -8.45 -1.89
CA VAL A 61 6.67 -8.72 -0.64
C VAL A 61 7.05 -7.40 0.05
N GLY A 62 7.60 -6.42 -0.70
CA GLY A 62 7.91 -5.10 -0.17
C GLY A 62 6.66 -4.35 0.34
N VAL A 63 5.57 -4.39 -0.42
CA VAL A 63 4.26 -3.87 0.00
C VAL A 63 3.80 -4.51 1.30
N GLY A 64 3.88 -5.85 1.40
CA GLY A 64 3.51 -6.58 2.61
C GLY A 64 4.32 -6.15 3.83
N VAL A 65 5.63 -5.99 3.68
CA VAL A 65 6.50 -5.48 4.75
C VAL A 65 6.08 -4.07 5.19
N LEU A 66 5.83 -3.16 4.24
CA LEU A 66 5.39 -1.79 4.57
C LEU A 66 4.04 -1.77 5.29
N LEU A 67 3.09 -2.60 4.89
CA LEU A 67 1.79 -2.73 5.57
C LEU A 67 1.94 -3.30 6.99
N VAL A 68 2.83 -4.28 7.20
CA VAL A 68 3.13 -4.79 8.54
C VAL A 68 3.72 -3.69 9.44
N VAL A 69 4.62 -2.88 8.90
CA VAL A 69 5.16 -1.71 9.63
C VAL A 69 4.05 -0.70 9.93
N ALA A 70 3.19 -0.37 8.96
CA ALA A 70 2.05 0.52 9.17
C ALA A 70 1.10 -0.01 10.25
N ALA A 71 0.78 -1.31 10.24
CA ALA A 71 -0.05 -1.96 11.23
C ALA A 71 0.59 -1.96 12.63
N ALA A 72 1.91 -2.11 12.72
CA ALA A 72 2.62 -1.98 14.00
C ALA A 72 2.55 -0.53 14.52
N VAL A 73 2.73 0.45 13.63
CA VAL A 73 2.55 1.87 13.96
C VAL A 73 1.12 2.15 14.41
N GLU A 74 0.12 1.55 13.77
CA GLU A 74 -1.28 1.64 14.17
C GLU A 74 -1.54 1.03 15.56
N ALA A 75 -1.05 -0.18 15.81
CA ALA A 75 -1.29 -0.88 17.07
C ALA A 75 -0.60 -0.22 18.27
N PHE A 76 0.58 0.38 18.05
CA PHE A 76 1.42 0.88 19.13
C PHE A 76 1.53 2.40 19.17
N LEU A 77 1.80 3.08 18.05
CA LEU A 77 2.10 4.51 18.07
C LEU A 77 0.84 5.37 17.98
N THR A 78 -0.11 5.02 17.11
CA THR A 78 -1.34 5.79 16.88
C THR A 78 -2.11 6.09 18.19
N PRO A 79 -2.35 5.14 19.11
CA PRO A 79 -3.08 5.43 20.34
C PRO A 79 -2.35 6.41 21.25
N ARG A 80 -1.01 6.38 21.26
CA ARG A 80 -0.18 7.28 22.07
C ARG A 80 -0.21 8.70 21.51
N VAL A 81 -0.15 8.84 20.18
CA VAL A 81 -0.29 10.14 19.50
C VAL A 81 -1.69 10.71 19.74
N ALA A 82 -2.74 9.91 19.57
CA ALA A 82 -4.10 10.33 19.82
C ALA A 82 -4.32 10.78 21.27
N ALA A 83 -3.82 10.01 22.26
CA ALA A 83 -3.91 10.40 23.66
C ALA A 83 -3.17 11.71 23.96
N ALA A 84 -2.00 11.94 23.36
CA ALA A 84 -1.23 13.16 23.55
C ALA A 84 -1.88 14.40 22.91
N VAL A 85 -2.54 14.24 21.76
CA VAL A 85 -3.18 15.34 21.03
C VAL A 85 -4.58 15.66 21.56
N LEU A 86 -5.34 14.64 21.98
CA LEU A 86 -6.75 14.78 22.40
C LEU A 86 -6.96 14.79 23.91
N GLY A 87 -6.00 14.27 24.68
CA GLY A 87 -6.02 14.28 26.14
C GLY A 87 -5.29 15.47 26.76
N GLY A 88 -4.71 16.35 25.93
CA GLY A 88 -4.12 17.63 26.32
C GLY A 88 -5.10 18.78 26.20
#